data_AF-A0A2N6QP74-F1
#
_entry.id   AF-A0A2N6QP74-F1
#
_cell.length_a   1.000
_cell.length_b   1.000
_cell.length_c   1.000
_cell.angle_alpha   90.00
_cell.angle_beta   90.00
_cell.angle_gamma   90.00
#
_symmetry.space_group_name_H-M   'P 1'
#
loop_
_entity.id
_entity.type
_entity.pdbx_description
1 polymer ?
#
loop_
_entity_poly.entity_id
_entity_poly.type
_entity_poly.pdbx_seq_one_letter_code
_entity_poly.pdbx_strand_id
1 'polypeptide(L)'
;MDTEKENYFEGKILNSDDIKEDALCNTKIIEKMVPCPIDFARYLAILSQFYGLQNSNRILVGYSAYNSRENYIADYVSYILQLEQESRTDKFDAFRFDNVFPNCEFIDRFVRLRNWIQENKKNFNLDEKKDAFTSWVDADYWLFGLIYWIVFKNKSITSDKSLIDKISAEISNKKSSEYYSKSPNLLKHLRERLKVSIQIYEEYAK
;
A
#
# COMPACT_ATOMS: atom_id res chain seq x y z
N MET A 1 -9.40 7.75 -20.78
CA MET A 1 -9.35 7.39 -19.36
C MET A 1 -9.52 8.67 -18.57
N ASP A 2 -10.33 8.65 -17.52
CA ASP A 2 -10.50 9.80 -16.63
C ASP A 2 -9.16 10.10 -15.94
N THR A 3 -8.61 11.30 -16.15
CA THR A 3 -7.29 11.72 -15.63
C THR A 3 -7.19 11.56 -14.13
N GLU A 4 -8.31 11.72 -13.41
CA GLU A 4 -8.36 11.52 -11.95
C GLU A 4 -8.14 10.06 -11.57
N LYS A 5 -8.74 9.12 -12.31
CA LYS A 5 -8.56 7.69 -12.07
C LYS A 5 -7.15 7.23 -12.44
N GLU A 6 -6.57 7.77 -13.51
CA GLU A 6 -5.16 7.55 -13.83
C GLU A 6 -4.25 7.98 -12.67
N ASN A 7 -4.43 9.21 -12.19
CA ASN A 7 -3.68 9.73 -11.05
C ASN A 7 -3.92 8.92 -9.77
N TYR A 8 -5.14 8.42 -9.55
CA TYR A 8 -5.44 7.52 -8.44
C TYR A 8 -4.57 6.26 -8.49
N PHE A 9 -4.54 5.55 -9.63
CA PHE A 9 -3.77 4.31 -9.75
C PHE A 9 -2.26 4.54 -9.69
N GLU A 10 -1.77 5.61 -10.31
CA GLU A 10 -0.35 5.96 -10.33
C GLU A 10 0.14 6.62 -9.03
N GLY A 11 -0.77 6.97 -8.12
CA GLY A 11 -0.43 7.71 -6.89
C GLY A 11 0.09 9.12 -7.20
N LYS A 12 -0.48 9.79 -8.20
CA LYS A 12 -0.06 11.13 -8.61
C LYS A 12 -0.96 12.21 -8.03
N ILE A 13 -0.33 13.33 -7.66
CA ILE A 13 -0.99 14.54 -7.16
C ILE A 13 -0.70 15.63 -8.18
N LEU A 14 -1.75 16.26 -8.71
CA LEU A 14 -1.61 17.47 -9.51
C LEU A 14 -1.51 18.66 -8.57
N ASN A 15 -0.39 19.38 -8.59
CA ASN A 15 -0.25 20.62 -7.84
C ASN A 15 -0.78 21.83 -8.66
N SER A 16 -0.70 23.02 -8.08
CA SER A 16 -1.18 24.27 -8.71
C SER A 16 -0.47 24.64 -10.02
N ASP A 17 0.68 24.03 -10.30
CA ASP A 17 1.51 24.29 -11.48
C ASP A 17 1.41 23.15 -12.52
N ASP A 18 0.38 22.29 -12.41
CA ASP A 18 0.18 21.09 -13.24
C ASP A 18 1.34 20.07 -13.19
N ILE A 19 2.16 20.13 -12.14
CA ILE A 19 3.25 19.17 -11.92
C ILE A 19 2.69 17.95 -11.18
N LYS A 20 2.83 16.77 -11.79
CA LYS A 20 2.50 15.49 -11.15
C LYS A 20 3.54 15.13 -10.08
N GLU A 21 3.19 15.29 -8.82
CA GLU A 21 3.98 14.80 -7.69
C GLU A 21 3.62 13.36 -7.33
N ASP A 22 4.55 12.65 -6.68
CA ASP A 22 4.37 11.25 -6.28
C ASP A 22 3.94 11.15 -4.81
N ALA A 23 2.80 10.48 -4.57
CA ALA A 23 2.21 10.31 -3.25
C ALA A 23 3.11 9.50 -2.30
N LEU A 24 4.00 8.66 -2.84
CA LEU A 24 4.99 7.89 -2.08
C LEU A 24 6.37 8.56 -2.07
N CYS A 25 6.50 9.82 -2.46
CA CYS A 25 7.79 10.53 -2.50
C CYS A 25 8.87 9.79 -3.33
N ASN A 26 8.47 9.20 -4.46
CA ASN A 26 9.32 8.39 -5.33
C ASN A 26 10.01 7.23 -4.59
N THR A 27 9.35 6.67 -3.56
CA THR A 27 9.91 5.56 -2.80
C THR A 27 10.02 4.32 -3.68
N LYS A 28 11.18 3.65 -3.60
CA LYS A 28 11.54 2.52 -4.45
C LYS A 28 11.69 1.25 -3.63
N ILE A 29 11.71 0.13 -4.33
CA ILE A 29 12.08 -1.18 -3.80
C ILE A 29 13.13 -1.83 -4.71
N ILE A 30 14.08 -2.55 -4.13
CA ILE A 30 15.09 -3.28 -4.89
C ILE A 30 14.47 -4.57 -5.41
N GLU A 31 14.36 -4.70 -6.73
CA GLU A 31 13.98 -5.93 -7.41
C GLU A 31 15.06 -6.33 -8.41
N LYS A 32 15.46 -7.61 -8.40
CA LYS A 32 16.52 -8.12 -9.28
C LYS A 32 17.78 -7.22 -9.26
N MET A 33 18.16 -6.76 -8.06
CA MET A 33 19.29 -5.85 -7.76
C MET A 33 19.14 -4.39 -8.18
N VAL A 34 18.05 -4.01 -8.85
CA VAL A 34 17.79 -2.65 -9.36
C VAL A 34 16.69 -1.97 -8.55
N PRO A 35 16.83 -0.68 -8.19
CA PRO A 35 15.74 0.09 -7.59
C PRO A 35 14.61 0.33 -8.60
N CYS A 36 13.42 -0.16 -8.30
CA CYS A 36 12.21 0.04 -9.08
C CYS A 36 11.21 0.90 -8.29
N PRO A 37 10.44 1.79 -8.95
CA PRO A 37 9.31 2.43 -8.30
C PRO A 37 8.36 1.40 -7.69
N ILE A 38 7.82 1.71 -6.52
CA ILE A 38 6.75 0.89 -5.95
C ILE A 38 5.50 1.04 -6.81
N ASP A 39 4.91 -0.08 -7.22
CA ASP A 39 3.58 -0.07 -7.80
C ASP A 39 2.54 0.28 -6.73
N PHE A 40 1.95 1.47 -6.83
CA PHE A 40 0.95 1.95 -5.89
C PHE A 40 -0.39 1.24 -6.06
N ALA A 41 -0.73 0.81 -7.29
CA ALA A 41 -1.97 0.09 -7.57
C ALA A 41 -2.03 -1.24 -6.81
N ARG A 42 -0.88 -1.90 -6.58
CA ARG A 42 -0.75 -3.06 -5.67
C ARG A 42 -1.36 -2.78 -4.30
N TYR A 43 -0.98 -1.66 -3.67
CA TYR A 43 -1.48 -1.31 -2.34
C TYR A 43 -2.96 -0.97 -2.38
N LEU A 44 -3.39 -0.19 -3.37
CA LEU A 44 -4.80 0.20 -3.53
C LEU A 44 -5.72 -1.02 -3.74
N ALA A 45 -5.31 -1.99 -4.56
CA ALA A 45 -6.08 -3.21 -4.82
C ALA A 45 -6.24 -4.06 -3.55
N ILE A 46 -5.15 -4.26 -2.81
CA ILE A 46 -5.16 -5.05 -1.56
C ILE A 46 -6.00 -4.35 -0.48
N LEU A 47 -5.79 -3.04 -0.30
CA LEU A 47 -6.46 -2.25 0.72
C LEU A 47 -7.94 -2.01 0.42
N SER A 48 -8.33 -1.92 -0.85
CA SER A 48 -9.75 -1.81 -1.24
C SER A 48 -10.51 -3.07 -0.87
N GLN A 49 -9.98 -4.25 -1.23
CA GLN A 49 -10.59 -5.52 -0.82
C GLN A 49 -10.62 -5.67 0.70
N PHE A 50 -9.56 -5.26 1.40
CA PHE A 50 -9.52 -5.26 2.86
C PHE A 50 -10.52 -4.29 3.49
N TYR A 51 -10.68 -3.10 2.94
CA TYR A 51 -11.62 -2.11 3.43
C TYR A 51 -13.05 -2.65 3.41
N GLY A 52 -13.44 -3.33 2.33
CA GLY A 52 -14.76 -3.94 2.22
C GLY A 52 -14.96 -5.16 3.13
N LEU A 53 -13.94 -6.04 3.24
CA LEU A 53 -14.08 -7.33 3.95
C LEU A 53 -13.73 -7.28 5.44
N GLN A 54 -12.89 -6.32 5.85
CA GLN A 54 -12.32 -6.21 7.20
C GLN A 54 -11.69 -7.52 7.71
N ASN A 55 -11.16 -8.35 6.80
CA ASN A 55 -10.61 -9.66 7.13
C ASN A 55 -9.42 -10.01 6.22
N SER A 56 -8.22 -9.97 6.79
CA SER A 56 -6.97 -10.23 6.06
C SER A 56 -6.89 -11.65 5.47
N ASN A 57 -7.55 -12.64 6.08
CA ASN A 57 -7.54 -14.03 5.58
C ASN A 57 -8.31 -14.21 4.27
N ARG A 58 -9.21 -13.26 3.94
CA ARG A 58 -10.00 -13.29 2.70
C ARG A 58 -9.34 -12.51 1.55
N ILE A 59 -8.19 -11.89 1.79
CA ILE A 59 -7.51 -11.06 0.79
C ILE A 59 -6.77 -11.92 -0.22
N LEU A 60 -6.85 -11.62 -1.51
CA LEU A 60 -6.13 -12.35 -2.58
C LEU A 60 -6.45 -13.87 -2.58
N VAL A 61 -7.65 -14.30 -2.14
CA VAL A 61 -8.05 -15.71 -2.21
C VAL A 61 -8.07 -16.17 -3.67
N GLY A 62 -7.26 -17.18 -4.00
CA GLY A 62 -7.06 -17.65 -5.37
C GLY A 62 -5.86 -17.05 -6.11
N TYR A 63 -5.15 -16.10 -5.48
CA TYR A 63 -4.05 -15.35 -6.07
C TYR A 63 -2.73 -15.55 -5.28
N SER A 64 -2.44 -16.81 -4.92
CA SER A 64 -1.25 -17.15 -4.14
C SER A 64 0.05 -17.10 -4.94
N ALA A 65 -0.01 -17.47 -6.23
CA ALA A 65 1.11 -17.43 -7.17
C ALA A 65 1.49 -16.00 -7.52
N TYR A 66 2.75 -15.77 -7.90
CA TYR A 66 3.26 -14.43 -8.22
C TYR A 66 2.53 -13.83 -9.43
N ASN A 67 2.52 -14.53 -10.57
CA ASN A 67 1.90 -14.03 -11.80
C ASN A 67 0.40 -13.72 -11.63
N SER A 68 -0.31 -14.47 -10.79
CA SER A 68 -1.73 -14.20 -10.58
C SER A 68 -1.98 -12.93 -9.75
N ARG A 69 -1.00 -12.42 -9.00
CA ARG A 69 -1.12 -11.13 -8.30
C ARG A 69 -1.11 -9.95 -9.26
N GLU A 70 -0.39 -10.04 -10.38
CA GLU A 70 -0.44 -9.02 -11.44
C GLU A 70 -1.84 -8.98 -12.06
N ASN A 71 -2.42 -10.13 -12.37
CA ASN A 71 -3.82 -10.20 -12.86
C ASN A 71 -4.81 -9.67 -11.82
N TYR A 72 -4.57 -9.89 -10.52
CA TYR A 72 -5.39 -9.31 -9.45
C TYR A 72 -5.35 -7.77 -9.44
N ILE A 73 -4.19 -7.16 -9.71
CA ILE A 73 -4.03 -5.70 -9.79
C ILE A 73 -4.69 -5.18 -11.07
N ALA A 74 -4.53 -5.86 -12.20
CA ALA A 74 -5.22 -5.52 -13.44
C ALA A 74 -6.75 -5.60 -13.28
N ASP A 75 -7.27 -6.66 -12.64
CA ASP A 75 -8.69 -6.81 -12.34
C ASP A 75 -9.21 -5.70 -11.43
N TYR A 76 -8.38 -5.17 -10.51
CA TYR A 76 -8.75 -4.02 -9.70
C TYR A 76 -8.91 -2.75 -10.56
N VAL A 77 -8.00 -2.51 -11.49
CA VAL A 77 -8.12 -1.40 -12.44
C VAL A 77 -9.40 -1.56 -13.28
N SER A 78 -9.65 -2.74 -13.83
CA SER A 78 -10.90 -3.04 -14.55
C SER A 78 -12.13 -2.80 -13.69
N TYR A 79 -12.12 -3.26 -12.44
CA TYR A 79 -13.23 -3.08 -11.49
C TYR A 79 -13.57 -1.61 -11.27
N ILE A 80 -12.58 -0.76 -11.01
CA ILE A 80 -12.76 0.69 -10.76
C ILE A 80 -13.18 1.44 -12.05
N LEU A 81 -12.73 0.97 -13.21
CA LEU A 81 -13.13 1.50 -14.52
C LEU A 81 -14.45 0.91 -15.04
N GLN A 82 -15.09 0.00 -14.29
CA GLN A 82 -16.31 -0.71 -14.71
C GLN A 82 -16.15 -1.47 -16.04
N LEU A 83 -14.98 -2.08 -16.22
CA LEU A 83 -14.63 -2.95 -17.34
C LEU A 83 -14.70 -4.43 -16.93
N GLU A 84 -14.59 -5.32 -17.91
CA GLU A 84 -14.54 -6.76 -17.67
C GLU A 84 -13.29 -7.15 -16.86
N GLN A 85 -13.50 -7.99 -15.84
CA GLN A 85 -12.43 -8.63 -15.05
C GLN A 85 -12.20 -10.04 -15.58
N GLU A 86 -10.96 -10.54 -15.51
CA GLU A 86 -10.59 -11.83 -16.09
C GLU A 86 -11.18 -13.03 -15.33
N SER A 87 -11.30 -12.91 -14.00
CA SER A 87 -11.69 -14.04 -13.14
C SER A 87 -12.34 -13.53 -11.86
N ARG A 88 -13.01 -14.39 -11.06
CA ARG A 88 -13.49 -14.07 -9.69
C ARG A 88 -14.05 -12.64 -9.59
N THR A 89 -15.03 -12.33 -10.43
CA THR A 89 -15.51 -10.97 -10.71
C THR A 89 -16.12 -10.28 -9.48
N ASP A 90 -16.49 -11.07 -8.46
CA ASP A 90 -17.08 -10.65 -7.19
C ASP A 90 -16.04 -10.21 -6.12
N LYS A 91 -14.74 -10.41 -6.36
CA LYS A 91 -13.70 -10.25 -5.32
C LYS A 91 -13.55 -8.84 -4.76
N PHE A 92 -14.01 -7.81 -5.48
CA PHE A 92 -14.00 -6.41 -5.03
C PHE A 92 -15.39 -5.89 -4.66
N ASP A 93 -16.44 -6.74 -4.68
CA ASP A 93 -17.83 -6.32 -4.47
C ASP A 93 -18.12 -5.77 -3.07
N ALA A 94 -17.26 -6.01 -2.09
CA ALA A 94 -17.38 -5.41 -0.76
C ALA A 94 -16.86 -3.97 -0.69
N PHE A 95 -16.17 -3.49 -1.73
CA PHE A 95 -15.65 -2.13 -1.83
C PHE A 95 -16.50 -1.31 -2.80
N ARG A 96 -16.66 -0.01 -2.56
CA ARG A 96 -17.36 0.91 -3.47
C ARG A 96 -16.55 2.19 -3.55
N PHE A 97 -15.91 2.44 -4.69
CA PHE A 97 -14.97 3.55 -4.87
C PHE A 97 -15.61 4.89 -4.52
N ASP A 98 -16.75 5.21 -5.13
CA ASP A 98 -17.42 6.50 -4.95
C ASP A 98 -17.98 6.70 -3.52
N ASN A 99 -18.18 5.62 -2.75
CA ASN A 99 -18.57 5.73 -1.35
C ASN A 99 -17.37 6.04 -0.44
N VAL A 100 -16.19 5.55 -0.80
CA VAL A 100 -14.96 5.71 0.01
C VAL A 100 -14.23 7.01 -0.35
N PHE A 101 -14.31 7.42 -1.62
CA PHE A 101 -13.69 8.59 -2.20
C PHE A 101 -14.71 9.45 -2.97
N PRO A 102 -15.78 9.93 -2.30
CA PRO A 102 -16.73 10.82 -2.96
C PRO A 102 -16.01 12.07 -3.47
N ASN A 103 -16.42 12.59 -4.63
CA ASN A 103 -15.87 13.83 -5.21
C ASN A 103 -14.32 13.88 -5.28
N CYS A 104 -13.69 12.74 -5.54
CA CYS A 104 -12.23 12.61 -5.64
C CYS A 104 -11.46 13.08 -4.39
N GLU A 105 -12.06 12.95 -3.21
CA GLU A 105 -11.42 13.23 -1.91
C GLU A 105 -10.10 12.49 -1.69
N PHE A 106 -9.79 11.42 -2.46
CA PHE A 106 -8.49 10.76 -2.39
C PHE A 106 -7.32 11.71 -2.68
N ILE A 107 -7.53 12.79 -3.45
CA ILE A 107 -6.50 13.77 -3.81
C ILE A 107 -5.91 14.42 -2.55
N ASP A 108 -6.74 15.00 -1.69
CA ASP A 108 -6.30 15.60 -0.42
C ASP A 108 -5.66 14.56 0.51
N ARG A 109 -6.16 13.32 0.47
CA ARG A 109 -5.60 12.22 1.26
C ARG A 109 -4.22 11.80 0.75
N PHE A 110 -3.96 11.85 -0.56
CA PHE A 110 -2.64 11.62 -1.15
C PHE A 110 -1.68 12.74 -0.77
N VAL A 111 -2.12 14.01 -0.76
CA VAL A 111 -1.30 15.14 -0.27
C VAL A 111 -0.85 14.90 1.17
N ARG A 112 -1.77 14.49 2.06
CA ARG A 112 -1.40 14.16 3.46
C ARG A 112 -0.48 12.95 3.56
N LEU A 113 -0.70 11.92 2.75
CA LEU A 113 0.17 10.75 2.69
C LEU A 113 1.60 11.16 2.29
N ARG A 114 1.71 11.96 1.22
CA ARG A 114 2.97 12.51 0.72
C ARG A 114 3.70 13.31 1.78
N ASN A 115 3.02 14.26 2.43
CA ASN A 115 3.62 15.09 3.47
C ASN A 115 4.15 14.25 4.62
N TRP A 116 3.36 13.27 5.08
CA TRP A 116 3.79 12.36 6.15
C TRP A 116 5.02 11.55 5.73
N ILE A 117 5.04 10.98 4.52
CA ILE A 117 6.20 10.23 4.02
C ILE A 117 7.41 11.16 3.90
N GLN A 118 7.25 12.35 3.34
CA GLN A 118 8.36 13.30 3.18
C GLN A 118 9.05 13.64 4.51
N GLU A 119 8.29 13.83 5.58
CA GLU A 119 8.82 14.12 6.91
C GLU A 119 9.50 12.91 7.58
N ASN A 120 9.07 11.70 7.23
CA ASN A 120 9.40 10.46 7.95
C ASN A 120 10.21 9.44 7.16
N LYS A 121 10.46 9.66 5.86
CA LYS A 121 11.16 8.73 4.95
C LYS A 121 12.55 8.35 5.46
N LYS A 122 13.23 9.25 6.16
CA LYS A 122 14.52 8.98 6.83
C LYS A 122 14.46 7.79 7.82
N ASN A 123 13.28 7.47 8.35
CA ASN A 123 13.07 6.38 9.30
C ASN A 123 12.75 5.05 8.61
N PHE A 124 12.55 5.01 7.28
CA PHE A 124 12.11 3.82 6.56
C PHE A 124 13.19 2.73 6.43
N ASN A 125 14.41 2.99 6.95
CA ASN A 125 15.56 2.09 6.86
C ASN A 125 15.83 1.67 5.40
N LEU A 126 15.78 2.64 4.49
CA LEU A 126 16.10 2.46 3.08
C LEU A 126 17.60 2.19 2.91
N ASP A 127 17.97 1.47 1.85
CA ASP A 127 19.36 1.39 1.43
C ASP A 127 19.87 2.80 1.08
N GLU A 128 20.89 3.27 1.80
CA GLU A 128 21.39 4.65 1.68
C GLU A 128 21.89 5.00 0.27
N LYS A 129 22.45 4.02 -0.46
CA LYS A 129 23.02 4.26 -1.79
C LYS A 129 21.94 4.28 -2.86
N LYS A 130 20.92 3.44 -2.69
CA LYS A 130 19.86 3.22 -3.67
C LYS A 130 18.58 4.02 -3.40
N ASP A 131 18.45 4.62 -2.21
CA ASP A 131 17.23 5.26 -1.71
C ASP A 131 15.99 4.37 -1.93
N ALA A 132 16.09 3.11 -1.51
CA ALA A 132 15.10 2.07 -1.79
C ALA A 132 14.96 1.06 -0.65
N PHE A 133 13.76 0.53 -0.46
CA PHE A 133 13.54 -0.62 0.40
C PHE A 133 14.29 -1.85 -0.13
N THR A 134 14.86 -2.63 0.78
CA THR A 134 15.60 -3.86 0.42
C THR A 134 14.70 -5.08 0.31
N SER A 135 13.47 -5.02 0.84
CA SER A 135 12.50 -6.10 0.72
C SER A 135 11.05 -5.62 0.82
N TRP A 136 10.13 -6.44 0.30
CA TRP A 136 8.69 -6.22 0.46
C TRP A 136 8.24 -6.30 1.92
N VAL A 137 9.02 -6.95 2.80
CA VAL A 137 8.72 -6.95 4.24
C VAL A 137 8.84 -5.55 4.79
N ASP A 138 9.92 -4.83 4.49
CA ASP A 138 10.10 -3.44 4.92
C ASP A 138 9.01 -2.54 4.36
N ALA A 139 8.83 -2.59 3.04
CA ALA A 139 7.86 -1.74 2.35
C ALA A 139 6.43 -1.96 2.87
N ASP A 140 5.99 -3.22 2.99
CA ASP A 140 4.62 -3.55 3.39
C ASP A 140 4.32 -3.11 4.83
N TYR A 141 5.29 -3.25 5.76
CA TYR A 141 5.09 -2.81 7.15
C TYR A 141 4.99 -1.29 7.28
N TRP A 142 5.79 -0.56 6.50
CA TRP A 142 5.71 0.91 6.47
C TRP A 142 4.45 1.40 5.77
N LEU A 143 4.06 0.80 4.64
CA LEU A 143 3.09 1.39 3.73
C LEU A 143 1.64 0.90 3.92
N PHE A 144 1.38 -0.37 4.29
CA PHE A 144 -0.01 -0.85 4.36
C PHE A 144 -0.87 -0.08 5.36
N GLY A 145 -0.42 0.01 6.61
CA GLY A 145 -1.15 0.74 7.66
C GLY A 145 -1.21 2.24 7.40
N LEU A 146 -0.11 2.83 6.94
CA LEU A 146 -0.06 4.26 6.61
C LEU A 146 -1.08 4.64 5.54
N ILE A 147 -1.07 3.93 4.40
CA ILE A 147 -2.01 4.17 3.30
C ILE A 147 -3.44 3.90 3.78
N TYR A 148 -3.67 2.79 4.49
CA TYR A 148 -5.01 2.45 4.97
C TYR A 148 -5.62 3.57 5.84
N TRP A 149 -4.88 4.03 6.84
CA TRP A 149 -5.41 5.01 7.77
C TRP A 149 -5.54 6.40 7.14
N ILE A 150 -4.56 6.85 6.36
CA ILE A 150 -4.61 8.18 5.74
C ILE A 150 -5.59 8.22 4.56
N VAL A 151 -5.48 7.26 3.64
CA VAL A 151 -6.22 7.26 2.37
C VAL A 151 -7.60 6.66 2.57
N PHE A 152 -7.72 5.45 3.12
CA PHE A 152 -9.02 4.78 3.18
C PHE A 152 -9.88 5.21 4.37
N LYS A 153 -9.26 5.56 5.51
CA LYS A 153 -9.99 5.98 6.73
C LYS A 153 -10.01 7.49 6.95
N ASN A 154 -9.37 8.27 6.09
CA ASN A 154 -9.32 9.73 6.18
C ASN A 154 -8.79 10.21 7.55
N LYS A 155 -7.82 9.50 8.11
CA LYS A 155 -7.21 9.80 9.42
C LYS A 155 -5.89 10.54 9.26
N SER A 156 -5.49 11.22 10.32
CA SER A 156 -4.13 11.72 10.46
C SER A 156 -3.30 10.74 11.29
N ILE A 157 -2.04 10.52 10.92
CA ILE A 157 -1.12 9.68 11.68
C ILE A 157 -0.13 10.58 12.42
N THR A 158 -0.07 10.43 13.74
CA THR A 158 0.97 11.11 14.53
C THR A 158 2.29 10.38 14.33
N SER A 159 3.31 11.07 13.82
CA SER A 159 4.66 10.51 13.76
C SER A 159 5.33 10.64 15.13
N ASP A 160 5.30 9.55 15.89
CA ASP A 160 6.00 9.40 17.17
C ASP A 160 7.14 8.40 17.01
N LYS A 161 8.22 8.60 17.78
CA LYS A 161 9.31 7.63 17.91
C LYS A 161 8.79 6.24 18.28
N SER A 162 7.76 6.17 19.12
CA SER A 162 7.14 4.91 19.51
C SER A 162 6.51 4.13 18.33
N LEU A 163 5.94 4.82 17.34
CA LEU A 163 5.45 4.21 16.09
C LEU A 163 6.62 3.67 15.27
N ILE A 164 7.66 4.49 15.08
CA ILE A 164 8.87 4.13 14.32
C ILE A 164 9.54 2.90 14.94
N ASP A 165 9.69 2.87 16.27
CA ASP A 165 10.30 1.78 17.01
C ASP A 165 9.47 0.49 16.89
N LYS A 166 8.13 0.57 16.97
CA LYS A 166 7.24 -0.59 16.79
C LYS A 166 7.34 -1.19 15.39
N ILE A 167 7.30 -0.37 14.34
CA ILE A 167 7.44 -0.84 12.95
C ILE A 167 8.81 -1.49 12.76
N SER A 168 9.88 -0.82 13.21
CA SER A 168 11.25 -1.32 13.07
C SER A 168 11.45 -2.65 13.81
N ALA A 169 10.94 -2.75 15.04
CA ALA A 169 11.01 -3.98 15.82
C ALA A 169 10.26 -5.14 15.13
N GLU A 170 9.06 -4.89 14.60
CA GLU A 170 8.29 -5.92 13.90
C GLU A 170 9.00 -6.40 12.61
N ILE A 171 9.56 -5.48 11.83
CA ILE A 171 10.39 -5.81 10.65
C ILE A 171 11.58 -6.68 11.06
N SER A 172 12.33 -6.27 12.08
CA SER A 172 13.49 -7.01 12.60
C SER A 172 13.12 -8.41 13.08
N ASN A 173 12.00 -8.54 13.80
CA ASN A 173 11.48 -9.82 14.28
C ASN A 173 11.09 -10.77 13.14
N LYS A 174 10.49 -10.27 12.05
CA LYS A 174 10.18 -11.11 10.88
C LYS A 174 11.43 -11.52 10.12
N LYS A 175 12.40 -10.62 9.97
CA LYS A 175 13.64 -10.91 9.23
C LYS A 175 14.55 -11.89 9.98
N SER A 176 14.54 -11.88 11.31
CA SER A 176 15.32 -12.82 12.13
C SER A 176 14.70 -14.22 12.23
N SER A 177 13.40 -14.37 11.92
CA SER A 177 12.74 -15.66 11.91
C SER A 177 13.17 -16.51 10.72
N GLU A 178 13.81 -17.65 10.99
CA GLU A 178 14.26 -18.61 9.95
C GLU A 178 13.10 -19.14 9.10
N TYR A 179 11.93 -19.36 9.70
CA TYR A 179 10.74 -19.80 8.98
C TYR A 179 10.24 -18.73 8.00
N TYR A 180 10.18 -17.48 8.45
CA TYR A 180 9.64 -16.38 7.67
C TYR A 180 10.60 -15.97 6.54
N SER A 181 11.90 -15.92 6.82
CA SER A 181 12.93 -15.48 5.88
C SER A 181 13.12 -16.43 4.69
N LYS A 182 12.79 -17.72 4.85
CA LYS A 182 12.82 -18.71 3.75
C LYS A 182 11.77 -18.46 2.67
N SER A 183 10.62 -17.88 3.01
CA SER A 183 9.52 -17.69 2.06
C SER A 183 8.69 -16.44 2.33
N PRO A 184 9.29 -15.24 2.40
CA PRO A 184 8.63 -14.00 2.82
C PRO A 184 7.47 -13.58 1.90
N ASN A 185 7.46 -14.07 0.66
CA ASN A 185 6.46 -13.76 -0.36
C ASN A 185 5.22 -14.67 -0.33
N LEU A 186 5.15 -15.63 0.60
CA LEU A 186 3.94 -16.44 0.78
C LEU A 186 2.74 -15.54 1.07
N LEU A 187 1.59 -15.90 0.49
CA LEU A 187 0.36 -15.15 0.66
C LEU A 187 -0.04 -15.00 2.14
N LYS A 188 0.19 -16.04 2.96
CA LYS A 188 -0.01 -15.99 4.41
C LYS A 188 0.77 -14.83 5.06
N HIS A 189 2.04 -14.65 4.68
CA HIS A 189 2.89 -13.59 5.22
C HIS A 189 2.51 -12.21 4.70
N LEU A 190 2.10 -12.07 3.44
CA LEU A 190 1.55 -10.81 2.94
C LEU A 190 0.31 -10.39 3.75
N ARG A 191 -0.63 -11.31 3.99
CA ARG A 191 -1.84 -11.05 4.79
C ARG A 191 -1.52 -10.71 6.25
N GLU A 192 -0.48 -11.33 6.79
CA GLU A 192 0.05 -11.03 8.12
C GLU A 192 0.61 -9.60 8.17
N ARG A 193 1.48 -9.22 7.23
CA ARG A 193 2.03 -7.85 7.14
C ARG A 193 0.93 -6.81 6.98
N LEU A 194 -0.04 -7.05 6.11
CA LEU A 194 -1.23 -6.21 5.95
C LEU A 194 -1.93 -5.99 7.29
N LYS A 195 -2.28 -7.08 7.99
CA LYS A 195 -2.99 -7.02 9.27
C LYS A 195 -2.18 -6.27 10.32
N VAL A 196 -0.93 -6.68 10.54
CA VAL A 196 -0.10 -6.16 11.63
C VAL A 196 0.29 -4.71 11.38
N SER A 197 0.64 -4.35 10.13
CA SER A 197 0.90 -2.95 9.78
C SER A 197 -0.30 -2.05 10.09
N ILE A 198 -1.51 -2.45 9.67
CA ILE A 198 -2.74 -1.69 9.99
C ILE A 198 -2.95 -1.56 11.50
N GLN A 199 -2.75 -2.63 12.27
CA GLN A 199 -2.90 -2.62 13.73
C GLN A 199 -1.89 -1.71 14.43
N ILE A 200 -0.62 -1.71 13.99
CA ILE A 200 0.41 -0.83 14.57
C ILE A 200 0.02 0.63 14.38
N TYR A 201 -0.42 1.03 13.17
CA TYR A 201 -0.78 2.41 12.87
C TYR A 201 -2.11 2.85 13.53
N GLU A 202 -3.01 1.90 13.86
CA GLU A 202 -4.29 2.19 14.52
C GLU A 202 -4.12 2.98 15.81
N GLU A 203 -3.12 2.63 16.62
CA GLU A 203 -2.81 3.28 17.89
C GLU A 203 -2.41 4.77 17.74
N TYR A 204 -2.04 5.19 16.52
CA TYR A 204 -1.53 6.53 16.22
C TYR A 204 -2.44 7.32 15.28
N ALA A 205 -3.55 6.71 14.85
CA ALA A 205 -4.53 7.32 13.96
C ALA A 205 -5.52 8.19 14.74
N LYS A 206 -5.68 9.45 14.30
CA LYS A 206 -6.64 10.44 14.85
C LYS A 206 -7.70 10.78 13.82
#